data_AF-A0A947AHA4-F1
#
_entry.id   AF-A0A947AHA4-F1
#
_cell.length_a   1.000
_cell.length_b   1.000
_cell.length_c   1.000
_cell.angle_alpha   90.00
_cell.angle_beta   90.00
_cell.angle_gamma   90.00
#
_symmetry.space_group_name_H-M   'P 1'
#
loop_
_entity.id
_entity.type
_entity.pdbx_description
1 polymer ?
#
loop_
_entity_poly.entity_id
_entity_poly.type
_entity_poly.pdbx_seq_one_letter_code
_entity_poly.pdbx_strand_id
1 'polypeptide(L)'
;MLKIDNIERATIEVAKGNEVCFVLNKKNNYTLFLFCYYQLKHKTFKEFNCIIYNKQKDLLYYILAFVAKINAKKYTLIFKDEIKL
;
A
#
# COMPACT_ATOMS: atom_id res chain seq x y z
N MET A 1 -10.45 6.74 -5.34
CA MET A 1 -9.28 6.12 -4.68
C MET A 1 -8.19 7.15 -4.41
N LEU A 2 -7.87 7.41 -3.14
CA LEU A 2 -6.85 8.37 -2.70
C LEU A 2 -5.45 7.77 -2.85
N LYS A 3 -4.53 8.49 -3.51
CA LYS A 3 -3.12 8.09 -3.62
C LYS A 3 -2.31 8.78 -2.54
N ILE A 4 -1.72 8.03 -1.63
CA ILE A 4 -1.03 8.58 -0.45
C ILE A 4 0.31 7.86 -0.28
N ASP A 5 1.39 8.62 -0.09
CA ASP A 5 2.76 8.11 0.10
C ASP A 5 3.24 8.19 1.56
N ASN A 6 2.46 8.81 2.45
CA ASN A 6 2.69 8.80 3.89
C ASN A 6 1.82 7.72 4.56
N ILE A 7 2.44 6.76 5.24
CA ILE A 7 1.74 5.58 5.77
C ILE A 7 0.78 5.92 6.92
N GLU A 8 1.12 6.90 7.77
CA GLU A 8 0.24 7.34 8.87
C GLU A 8 -1.02 8.00 8.30
N ARG A 9 -0.84 8.93 7.36
CA ARG A 9 -1.96 9.55 6.65
C ARG A 9 -2.81 8.53 5.91
N ALA A 10 -2.19 7.55 5.24
CA ALA A 10 -2.91 6.48 4.57
C ALA A 10 -3.77 5.69 5.56
N THR A 11 -3.22 5.37 6.74
CA THR A 11 -3.95 4.66 7.81
C THR A 11 -5.13 5.46 8.34
N ILE A 12 -4.96 6.77 8.56
CA ILE A 12 -6.04 7.66 9.00
C ILE A 12 -7.18 7.69 7.98
N GLU A 13 -6.86 7.81 6.69
CA GLU A 13 -7.87 7.84 5.62
C GLU A 13 -8.57 6.48 5.46
N VAL A 14 -7.84 5.37 5.58
CA VAL A 14 -8.41 4.02 5.62
C VAL A 14 -9.36 3.87 6.82
N ALA A 15 -8.99 4.35 8.01
CA ALA A 15 -9.85 4.31 9.20
C ALA A 15 -11.19 5.03 8.97
N LYS A 16 -11.15 6.20 8.32
CA LYS A 16 -12.33 6.97 7.91
C LYS A 16 -13.23 6.25 6.89
N GLY A 17 -12.75 5.16 6.28
CA GLY A 17 -13.47 4.37 5.28
C GLY A 17 -13.24 4.82 3.84
N ASN A 18 -12.24 5.67 3.60
CA ASN A 18 -11.86 6.05 2.24
C ASN A 18 -11.10 4.91 1.56
N GLU A 19 -11.30 4.74 0.25
CA GLU A 19 -10.47 3.82 -0.54
C GLU A 19 -9.09 4.42 -0.76
N VAL A 20 -8.05 3.74 -0.28
CA VAL A 20 -6.67 4.24 -0.31
C VAL A 20 -5.76 3.31 -1.12
N CYS A 21 -4.96 3.94 -1.97
CA CYS A 21 -3.80 3.37 -2.64
C CYS A 21 -2.53 3.92 -1.99
N PHE A 22 -1.77 3.05 -1.33
CA PHE A 22 -0.48 3.43 -0.78
C PHE A 22 0.59 3.47 -1.88
N VAL A 23 1.22 4.62 -2.08
CA VAL A 23 2.25 4.83 -3.10
C VAL A 23 3.62 4.53 -2.53
N LEU A 24 4.20 3.42 -2.95
CA LEU A 24 5.53 2.97 -2.58
C LEU A 24 6.57 3.54 -3.55
N ASN A 25 7.49 4.35 -3.03
CA ASN A 25 8.58 4.97 -3.77
C ASN A 25 9.92 4.69 -3.08
N LYS A 26 11.03 5.17 -3.66
CA LYS A 26 12.37 4.94 -3.09
C LYS A 26 12.56 5.57 -1.70
N LYS A 27 11.84 6.66 -1.39
CA LYS A 27 12.00 7.43 -0.14
C LYS A 27 11.25 6.80 1.04
N ASN A 28 10.14 6.11 0.79
CA ASN A 28 9.25 5.58 1.82
C ASN A 28 9.20 4.03 1.86
N ASN A 29 10.18 3.37 1.26
CA ASN A 29 10.16 1.93 0.99
C ASN A 29 9.87 1.05 2.23
N TYR A 30 10.45 1.42 3.37
CA TYR A 30 10.29 0.67 4.62
C TYR A 30 9.07 1.09 5.44
N THR A 31 8.41 2.20 5.08
CA THR A 31 7.27 2.70 5.83
C THR A 31 6.04 1.80 5.71
N LEU A 32 5.97 0.95 4.68
CA LEU A 32 4.94 -0.08 4.57
C LEU A 32 4.89 -0.98 5.80
N PHE A 33 6.04 -1.35 6.36
CA PHE A 33 6.12 -2.21 7.55
C PHE A 33 5.66 -1.52 8.84
N LEU A 34 5.58 -0.18 8.81
CA LEU A 34 5.00 0.60 9.91
C LEU A 34 3.46 0.65 9.85
N PHE A 35 2.84 0.10 8.82
CA PHE A 35 1.38 0.15 8.68
C PHE A 35 0.67 -0.51 9.87
N CYS A 36 1.08 -1.71 10.27
CA CYS A 36 0.50 -2.42 11.41
C CYS A 36 0.61 -1.60 12.71
N TYR A 37 1.74 -0.91 12.89
CA TYR A 37 1.93 -0.02 14.03
C TYR A 37 0.91 1.13 14.02
N TYR A 38 0.73 1.80 12.87
CA TYR A 38 -0.25 2.88 12.75
C TYR A 38 -1.70 2.41 12.82
N GLN A 39 -2.00 1.19 12.35
CA GLN A 39 -3.32 0.57 12.48
C GLN A 39 -3.70 0.44 13.96
N LEU A 40 -2.79 -0.08 14.78
CA LEU A 40 -2.96 -0.16 16.23
C LEU A 40 -3.08 1.23 16.88
N LYS A 41 -2.20 2.17 16.49
CA LYS A 41 -2.23 3.56 17.00
C LYS A 41 -3.56 4.26 16.74
N HIS A 42 -4.16 4.05 15.56
CA HIS A 42 -5.43 4.66 15.16
C HIS A 42 -6.65 3.76 15.39
N LYS A 43 -6.50 2.65 16.12
CA LYS A 43 -7.58 1.70 16.46
C LYS A 43 -8.38 1.24 15.24
N THR A 44 -7.69 0.93 14.14
CA THR A 44 -8.30 0.44 12.90
C THR A 44 -7.71 -0.90 12.49
N PHE A 45 -8.57 -1.80 11.98
CA PHE A 45 -8.16 -3.04 11.34
C PHE A 45 -8.39 -3.01 9.82
N LYS A 46 -8.83 -1.87 9.30
CA LYS A 46 -9.04 -1.70 7.86
C LYS A 46 -7.69 -1.68 7.15
N GLU A 47 -7.63 -2.34 6.01
CA GLU A 47 -6.45 -2.43 5.15
C GLU A 47 -6.55 -1.43 3.99
N PHE A 48 -5.42 -1.09 3.39
CA PHE A 48 -5.43 -0.37 2.11
C PHE A 48 -5.91 -1.29 0.99
N ASN A 49 -6.62 -0.71 0.02
CA ASN A 49 -7.18 -1.42 -1.12
C ASN A 49 -6.10 -1.71 -2.18
N CYS A 50 -5.09 -0.85 -2.29
CA CYS A 50 -4.04 -1.02 -3.28
C CYS A 50 -2.68 -0.51 -2.83
N ILE A 51 -1.64 -1.07 -3.45
CA ILE A 51 -0.27 -0.58 -3.38
C ILE A 51 0.17 -0.20 -4.79
N ILE A 52 0.57 1.06 -4.98
CA ILE A 52 1.16 1.54 -6.23
C ILE A 52 2.68 1.47 -6.07
N TYR A 53 3.32 0.57 -6.82
CA TYR A 53 4.76 0.40 -6.81
C TYR A 53 5.43 1.36 -7.80
N ASN A 54 5.83 2.51 -7.29
CA ASN A 54 6.43 3.64 -8.03
C ASN A 54 7.96 3.68 -7.84
N LYS A 55 8.61 2.56 -8.15
CA LYS A 55 10.07 2.41 -8.26
C LYS A 55 10.38 1.14 -9.04
N GLN A 56 11.65 0.93 -9.37
CA GLN A 56 12.11 -0.29 -10.04
C GLN A 56 11.71 -1.56 -9.27
N LYS A 57 11.32 -2.61 -10.00
CA LYS A 57 11.04 -3.93 -9.42
C LYS A 57 12.29 -4.45 -8.70
N ASP A 58 12.13 -4.79 -7.44
CA ASP A 58 13.16 -5.38 -6.60
C ASP A 58 12.54 -6.54 -5.79
N LEU A 59 13.30 -7.12 -4.86
CA LEU A 59 12.82 -8.24 -4.06
C LEU A 59 11.47 -7.96 -3.37
N LEU A 60 11.28 -6.75 -2.85
CA LEU A 60 10.02 -6.37 -2.20
C LEU A 60 8.85 -6.39 -3.19
N TYR A 61 9.04 -5.98 -4.44
CA TYR A 61 8.00 -6.07 -5.47
C TYR A 61 7.52 -7.51 -5.64
N TYR A 62 8.44 -8.47 -5.77
CA TYR A 62 8.10 -9.86 -5.99
C TYR A 62 7.41 -10.49 -4.78
N ILE A 63 7.84 -10.13 -3.56
CA ILE A 63 7.16 -10.54 -2.33
C ILE A 63 5.73 -10.01 -2.32
N LEU A 64 5.52 -8.72 -2.60
CA LEU A 64 4.19 -8.12 -2.61
C LEU A 64 3.29 -8.71 -3.72
N ALA A 65 3.86 -9.02 -4.88
CA ALA A 65 3.14 -9.64 -5.99
C ALA A 65 2.70 -11.07 -5.63
N PHE A 66 3.57 -11.83 -4.97
CA PHE A 66 3.25 -13.16 -4.48
C PHE A 66 2.13 -13.12 -3.43
N VAL A 67 2.24 -12.23 -2.45
CA VAL A 67 1.22 -12.06 -1.40
C VAL A 67 -0.11 -11.61 -2.01
N ALA A 68 -0.10 -10.73 -3.01
CA ALA A 68 -1.33 -10.27 -3.69
C ALA A 68 -2.04 -11.43 -4.42
N LYS A 69 -1.26 -12.35 -4.99
CA LYS A 69 -1.76 -13.55 -5.66
C LYS A 69 -2.37 -14.56 -4.67
N ILE A 70 -1.77 -14.75 -3.50
CA ILE A 70 -2.25 -15.69 -2.48
C ILE A 70 -3.46 -15.15 -1.72
N ASN A 71 -3.47 -13.86 -1.41
CA ASN A 71 -4.48 -13.27 -0.53
C ASN A 71 -5.81 -12.98 -1.24
N ALA A 72 -6.18 -13.80 -2.24
CA ALA A 72 -7.44 -13.77 -2.98
C ALA A 72 -7.86 -12.37 -3.48
N LYS A 73 -6.90 -11.55 -3.95
CA LYS A 73 -7.12 -10.17 -4.43
C LYS A 73 -7.67 -9.18 -3.38
N LYS A 74 -7.51 -9.43 -2.08
CA LYS A 74 -7.90 -8.46 -1.03
C LYS A 74 -7.24 -7.09 -1.20
N TYR A 75 -6.02 -7.06 -1.75
CA TYR A 75 -5.38 -5.83 -2.19
C TYR A 75 -4.82 -5.98 -3.61
N THR A 76 -4.82 -4.86 -4.35
CA THR A 76 -4.27 -4.80 -5.72
C THR A 76 -2.86 -4.21 -5.69
N LEU A 77 -1.89 -4.89 -6.31
CA LEU A 77 -0.56 -4.33 -6.55
C LEU A 77 -0.52 -3.77 -7.98
N ILE A 78 -0.25 -2.48 -8.13
CA ILE A 78 -0.15 -1.79 -9.42
C ILE A 78 1.30 -1.38 -9.64
N PHE A 79 1.93 -1.85 -10.71
CA PHE A 79 3.25 -1.39 -11.09
C PHE A 79 3.16 -0.13 -11.95
N LYS A 80 4.01 0.88 -11.69
CA LYS A 80 3.90 2.18 -12.37
C LYS A 80 3.97 2.08 -13.90
N ASP A 81 4.79 1.18 -14.45
CA ASP A 81 4.92 1.02 -15.92
C ASP A 81 3.70 0.33 -16.57
N GLU A 82 2.77 -0.20 -15.77
CA GLU A 82 1.48 -0.75 -16.25
C GLU A 82 0.38 0.32 -16.29
N ILE A 83 0.64 1.50 -15.72
CA ILE A 83 -0.21 2.69 -15.87
C ILE A 83 0.18 3.35 -17.19
N LYS A 84 -0.39 2.86 -18.31
CA LYS A 84 -0.38 3.62 -19.56
C LYS A 84 -1.15 4.93 -19.33
N LEU A 85 -0.42 6.03 -19.28
CA LEU A 85 -0.95 7.37 -19.54
C LEU A 85 -1.20 7.50 -21.04
#